data_AF-A0A6G4WWR2-F1
#
_entry.id   AF-A0A6G4WWR2-F1
#
_cell.length_a   1.000
_cell.length_b   1.000
_cell.length_c   1.000
_cell.angle_alpha   90.00
_cell.angle_beta   90.00
_cell.angle_gamma   90.00
#
_symmetry.space_group_name_H-M   'P 1'
#
loop_
_entity.id
_entity.type
_entity.pdbx_description
1 polymer ?
#
loop_
_entity_poly.entity_id
_entity_poly.type
_entity_poly.pdbx_seq_one_letter_code
_entity_poly.pdbx_strand_id
1 'polypeptide(L)'
;MNTTTAAAQADVTVATIRRWCRYGAVTATKHAGRWAIDAASLAHRIALSKLRTRKPRPVVYSVETMTAIGGSEWQRYGKHRVYLNDWAELAGLEITRYNSGNIQFALWQGERISNAQASKILSSIDKIWFDAATGKIHCRYGWSESRVASRDEVWNAITSGVRTAIDAL
;
A
#
# COMPACT_ATOMS: atom_id res chain seq x y z
N MET A 1 -9.59 5.64 -38.36
CA MET A 1 -10.07 7.04 -38.17
C MET A 1 -8.94 8.04 -38.37
N ASN A 2 -9.23 9.34 -38.58
CA ASN A 2 -8.19 10.36 -38.75
C ASN A 2 -7.70 10.94 -37.40
N THR A 3 -6.60 11.71 -37.41
CA THR A 3 -5.98 12.26 -36.19
C THR A 3 -6.86 13.25 -35.42
N THR A 4 -7.73 13.99 -36.11
CA THR A 4 -8.63 14.98 -35.49
C THR A 4 -9.76 14.28 -34.74
N THR A 5 -10.38 13.27 -35.37
CA THR A 5 -11.41 12.44 -34.73
C THR A 5 -10.84 11.68 -33.53
N ALA A 6 -9.63 11.11 -33.66
CA ALA A 6 -8.97 10.40 -32.57
C ALA A 6 -8.62 11.33 -31.39
N ALA A 7 -8.18 12.55 -31.68
CA ALA A 7 -7.90 13.58 -30.68
C ALA A 7 -9.16 13.96 -29.89
N ALA A 8 -10.27 14.20 -30.59
CA ALA A 8 -11.56 14.49 -29.96
C ALA A 8 -12.06 13.31 -29.09
N GLN A 9 -11.94 12.07 -29.58
CA GLN A 9 -12.39 10.88 -28.84
C GLN A 9 -11.58 10.62 -27.56
N ALA A 10 -10.28 10.92 -27.59
CA ALA A 10 -9.38 10.71 -26.46
C ALA A 10 -9.27 11.93 -25.53
N ASP A 11 -9.93 13.06 -25.85
CA ASP A 11 -9.79 14.35 -25.16
C ASP A 11 -8.32 14.80 -25.02
N VAL A 12 -7.55 14.69 -26.11
CA VAL A 12 -6.14 15.07 -26.16
C VAL A 12 -5.80 15.84 -27.43
N THR A 13 -4.65 16.49 -27.46
CA THR A 13 -4.19 17.19 -28.66
C THR A 13 -3.82 16.22 -29.80
N VAL A 14 -3.92 16.70 -31.04
CA VAL A 14 -3.45 15.98 -32.23
C VAL A 14 -1.95 15.63 -32.14
N ALA A 15 -1.15 16.50 -31.52
CA ALA A 15 0.28 16.23 -31.29
C ALA A 15 0.49 15.03 -30.37
N THR A 16 -0.32 14.87 -29.32
CA THR A 16 -0.31 13.71 -28.43
C THR A 16 -0.65 12.42 -29.17
N ILE A 17 -1.69 12.44 -30.00
CA ILE A 17 -2.06 11.29 -30.85
C ILE A 17 -0.89 10.91 -31.77
N ARG A 18 -0.29 11.88 -32.47
CA ARG A 18 0.87 11.63 -33.35
C ARG A 18 2.05 11.06 -32.56
N ARG A 19 2.30 11.54 -31.34
CA ARG A 19 3.34 11.01 -30.47
C ARG A 19 3.05 9.55 -30.14
N TRP A 20 1.83 9.21 -29.74
CA TRP A 20 1.42 7.82 -29.46
C TRP A 20 1.63 6.89 -30.64
N CYS A 21 1.31 7.34 -31.86
CA CYS A 21 1.57 6.55 -33.07
C CYS A 21 3.06 6.38 -33.35
N ARG A 22 3.91 7.39 -33.08
CA ARG A 22 5.36 7.31 -33.34
C ARG A 22 6.09 6.29 -32.47
N TYR A 23 5.77 6.22 -31.17
CA TYR A 23 6.42 5.26 -30.27
C TYR A 23 5.63 3.95 -30.13
N GLY A 24 4.53 3.78 -30.87
CA GLY A 24 3.78 2.53 -30.95
C GLY A 24 2.75 2.28 -29.84
N ALA A 25 2.33 3.30 -29.09
CA ALA A 25 1.22 3.15 -28.13
C ALA A 25 -0.15 2.98 -28.78
N VAL A 26 -0.32 3.48 -30.00
CA VAL A 26 -1.55 3.33 -30.79
C VAL A 26 -1.17 2.90 -32.19
N THR A 27 -1.73 1.79 -32.64
CA THR A 27 -1.53 1.26 -33.99
C THR A 27 -2.12 2.22 -35.01
N ALA A 28 -1.32 2.57 -36.02
CA ALA A 28 -1.76 3.42 -37.10
C ALA A 28 -0.94 3.16 -38.36
N THR A 29 -1.59 3.30 -39.52
CA THR A 29 -0.95 3.18 -40.84
C THR A 29 -0.82 4.56 -41.46
N LYS A 30 0.30 4.85 -42.12
CA LYS A 30 0.52 6.14 -42.78
C LYS A 30 0.22 6.03 -44.27
N HIS A 31 -0.77 6.78 -44.75
CA HIS A 31 -1.16 6.84 -46.16
C HIS A 31 -1.03 8.28 -46.67
N ALA A 32 -0.20 8.50 -47.69
CA ALA A 32 0.02 9.80 -48.32
C ALA A 32 0.23 10.95 -47.30
N GLY A 33 1.07 10.72 -46.29
CA GLY A 33 1.36 11.71 -45.24
C GLY A 33 0.32 11.84 -44.12
N ARG A 34 -0.83 11.14 -44.22
CA ARG A 34 -1.89 11.14 -43.20
C ARG A 34 -1.84 9.85 -42.37
N TRP A 35 -2.15 9.96 -41.08
CA TRP A 35 -2.26 8.79 -40.20
C TRP A 35 -3.71 8.27 -40.24
N ALA A 36 -3.85 6.99 -40.56
CA ALA A 36 -5.07 6.20 -40.37
C ALA A 36 -4.92 5.41 -39.06
N ILE A 37 -5.60 5.86 -38.03
CA ILE A 37 -5.52 5.31 -36.66
C ILE A 37 -6.49 4.15 -36.51
N ASP A 38 -6.01 3.06 -35.91
CA ASP A 38 -6.83 1.92 -35.53
C ASP A 38 -7.73 2.26 -34.33
N ALA A 39 -9.02 1.99 -34.47
CA ALA A 39 -10.02 2.37 -33.47
C ALA A 39 -9.91 1.55 -32.18
N ALA A 40 -9.62 0.25 -32.31
CA ALA A 40 -9.52 -0.66 -31.16
C ALA A 40 -8.27 -0.35 -30.33
N SER A 41 -7.14 -0.11 -30.98
CA SER A 41 -5.89 0.31 -30.32
C SER A 41 -6.04 1.65 -29.60
N LEU A 42 -6.74 2.61 -30.21
CA LEU A 42 -7.04 3.89 -29.56
C LEU A 42 -7.94 3.69 -28.33
N ALA A 43 -9.01 2.90 -28.44
CA ALA A 43 -9.91 2.60 -27.33
C ALA A 43 -9.16 1.93 -26.16
N HIS A 44 -8.28 0.98 -26.46
CA HIS A 44 -7.40 0.34 -25.48
C HIS A 44 -6.49 1.36 -24.77
N ARG A 45 -5.87 2.28 -25.51
CA ARG A 45 -5.02 3.33 -24.93
C ARG A 45 -5.79 4.29 -24.03
N ILE A 46 -7.02 4.66 -24.40
CA ILE A 46 -7.92 5.48 -23.58
C ILE A 46 -8.26 4.74 -22.28
N ALA A 47 -8.59 3.45 -22.37
CA ALA A 47 -8.89 2.62 -21.19
C ALA A 47 -7.69 2.55 -20.23
N LEU A 48 -6.47 2.32 -20.73
CA LEU A 48 -5.25 2.37 -19.93
C LEU A 48 -5.05 3.72 -19.22
N SER A 49 -5.34 4.81 -19.92
CA SER A 49 -5.21 6.16 -19.36
C SER A 49 -6.22 6.38 -18.22
N LYS A 50 -7.45 5.89 -18.37
CA LYS A 50 -8.48 5.93 -17.30
C LYS A 50 -8.10 5.08 -16.10
N LEU A 51 -7.55 3.89 -16.32
CA LEU A 51 -7.04 3.02 -15.24
C LEU A 51 -5.94 3.72 -14.44
N ARG A 52 -5.00 4.39 -15.12
CA ARG A 52 -3.89 5.10 -14.47
C ARG A 52 -4.34 6.32 -13.65
N THR A 53 -5.46 6.94 -14.03
CA THR A 53 -6.02 8.12 -13.36
C THR A 53 -6.97 7.77 -12.20
N ARG A 54 -7.30 6.49 -11.99
CA ARG A 54 -8.15 6.11 -10.86
C ARG A 54 -7.41 6.42 -9.55
N LYS A 55 -7.85 7.48 -8.86
CA LYS A 55 -7.38 7.79 -7.51
C LYS A 55 -7.66 6.57 -6.62
N PRO A 56 -6.68 6.06 -5.85
CA PRO A 56 -6.95 4.98 -4.92
C PRO A 56 -8.08 5.41 -3.97
N ARG A 57 -8.96 4.48 -3.61
CA ARG A 57 -10.01 4.75 -2.63
C ARG A 57 -9.29 5.16 -1.34
N PRO A 58 -9.72 6.25 -0.67
CA PRO A 58 -9.10 6.61 0.59
C PRO A 58 -9.33 5.47 1.59
N VAL A 59 -8.24 5.01 2.20
CA VAL A 59 -8.30 4.03 3.29
C VAL A 59 -9.08 4.65 4.44
N VAL A 60 -10.20 4.03 4.81
CA VAL A 60 -11.04 4.47 5.93
C VAL A 60 -10.55 3.74 7.17
N TYR A 61 -10.12 4.50 8.18
CA TYR A 61 -9.80 3.95 9.49
C TYR A 61 -11.04 4.00 10.38
N SER A 62 -11.67 2.84 10.58
CA SER A 62 -12.79 2.65 11.50
C SER A 62 -12.56 1.46 12.42
N VAL A 63 -13.35 1.36 13.49
CA VAL A 63 -13.34 0.19 14.38
C VAL A 63 -13.58 -1.09 13.57
N GLU A 64 -14.52 -1.07 12.63
CA GLU A 64 -14.85 -2.22 11.78
C GLU A 64 -13.65 -2.67 10.95
N THR A 65 -12.98 -1.73 10.25
CA THR A 65 -11.80 -2.05 9.45
C THR A 65 -10.63 -2.55 10.31
N MET A 66 -10.44 -1.99 11.50
CA MET A 66 -9.35 -2.38 12.41
C MET A 66 -9.59 -3.76 13.01
N THR A 67 -10.84 -4.07 13.36
CA THR A 67 -11.23 -5.40 13.83
C THR A 67 -11.14 -6.43 12.69
N ALA A 68 -11.51 -6.05 11.45
CA ALA A 68 -11.42 -6.92 10.28
C ALA A 68 -9.98 -7.34 9.94
N ILE A 69 -8.98 -6.48 10.16
CA ILE A 69 -7.56 -6.82 10.00
C ILE A 69 -6.95 -7.55 11.21
N GLY A 70 -7.76 -8.03 12.15
CA GLY A 70 -7.30 -8.81 13.31
C GLY A 70 -7.14 -8.02 14.62
N GLY A 71 -7.58 -6.75 14.65
CA GLY A 71 -7.53 -5.94 15.86
C GLY A 71 -8.49 -6.41 16.96
N SER A 72 -8.07 -6.27 18.22
CA SER A 72 -8.88 -6.58 19.40
C SER A 72 -9.57 -5.32 19.93
N GLU A 73 -10.89 -5.26 19.81
CA GLU A 73 -11.69 -4.15 20.30
C GLU A 73 -11.76 -4.11 21.84
N TRP A 74 -11.59 -2.91 22.40
CA TRP A 74 -11.70 -2.64 23.82
C TRP A 74 -12.48 -1.34 24.05
N GLN A 75 -13.56 -1.45 24.82
CA GLN A 75 -14.40 -0.30 25.16
C GLN A 75 -14.76 -0.31 26.65
N ARG A 76 -14.13 0.56 27.45
CA ARG A 76 -14.46 0.79 28.86
C ARG A 76 -14.08 2.21 29.27
N TYR A 77 -14.68 2.71 30.35
CA TYR A 77 -14.35 4.01 30.97
C TYR A 77 -14.38 5.18 29.99
N GLY A 78 -15.36 5.21 29.08
CA GLY A 78 -15.51 6.27 28.08
C GLY A 78 -14.46 6.27 26.97
N LYS A 79 -13.66 5.20 26.84
CA LYS A 79 -12.66 5.04 25.79
C LYS A 79 -13.05 3.89 24.87
N HIS A 80 -12.79 4.06 23.58
CA HIS A 80 -13.05 3.07 22.54
C HIS A 80 -11.81 2.91 21.67
N ARG A 81 -11.15 1.76 21.78
CA ARG A 81 -9.87 1.47 21.15
C ARG A 81 -9.86 0.11 20.49
N VAL A 82 -9.07 -0.04 19.44
CA VAL A 82 -8.77 -1.35 18.84
C VAL A 82 -7.27 -1.59 18.91
N TYR A 83 -6.86 -2.61 19.66
CA TYR A 83 -5.46 -2.95 19.84
C TYR A 83 -4.97 -3.84 18.68
N LEU A 84 -3.83 -3.48 18.11
CA LEU A 84 -3.17 -4.24 17.05
C LEU A 84 -2.03 -5.04 17.69
N ASN A 85 -2.37 -6.18 18.30
CA ASN A 85 -1.40 -7.00 19.04
C ASN A 85 -0.42 -7.72 18.11
N ASP A 86 -0.90 -8.14 16.93
CA ASP A 86 -0.08 -8.80 15.89
C ASP A 86 0.62 -7.78 14.97
N TRP A 87 0.97 -6.62 15.53
CA TRP A 87 1.63 -5.54 14.78
C TRP A 87 2.96 -5.97 14.14
N ALA A 88 3.64 -6.96 14.72
CA ALA A 88 4.90 -7.48 14.21
C ALA A 88 4.71 -8.01 12.78
N GLU A 89 3.66 -8.78 12.55
CA GLU A 89 3.33 -9.32 11.21
C GLU A 89 2.93 -8.20 10.25
N LEU A 90 2.13 -7.23 10.72
CA LEU A 90 1.79 -6.04 9.93
C LEU A 90 3.04 -5.24 9.53
N ALA A 91 4.06 -5.20 10.38
CA ALA A 91 5.33 -4.53 10.12
C ALA A 91 6.29 -5.34 9.23
N GLY A 92 5.92 -6.57 8.82
CA GLY A 92 6.80 -7.48 8.08
C GLY A 92 7.88 -8.13 8.93
N LEU A 93 7.70 -8.20 10.26
CA LEU A 93 8.54 -8.99 11.15
C LEU A 93 7.96 -10.40 11.28
N GLU A 94 8.63 -11.37 10.66
CA GLU A 94 8.28 -12.77 10.77
C GLU A 94 9.20 -13.44 11.79
N ILE A 95 8.64 -14.13 12.77
CA ILE A 95 9.42 -14.89 13.76
C ILE A 95 8.85 -16.30 13.91
N THR A 96 9.74 -17.27 14.10
CA THR A 96 9.36 -18.56 14.67
C THR A 96 10.01 -18.70 16.04
N ARG A 97 9.37 -19.47 16.92
CA ARG A 97 9.85 -19.70 18.29
C ARG A 97 10.00 -21.18 18.56
N TYR A 98 10.98 -21.51 19.40
CA TYR A 98 11.03 -22.80 20.07
C TYR A 98 9.88 -22.90 21.10
N ASN A 99 9.60 -24.12 21.55
CA ASN A 99 8.63 -24.37 22.64
C ASN A 99 8.99 -23.65 23.94
N SER A 100 10.26 -23.28 24.14
CA SER A 100 10.72 -22.45 25.26
C SER A 100 10.34 -20.97 25.14
N GLY A 101 9.75 -20.55 24.01
CA GLY A 101 9.44 -19.15 23.71
C GLY A 101 10.61 -18.37 23.11
N ASN A 102 11.82 -18.93 23.05
CA ASN A 102 12.97 -18.28 22.41
C ASN A 102 12.79 -18.20 20.90
N ILE A 103 13.19 -17.08 20.30
CA ILE A 103 13.16 -16.90 18.84
C ILE A 103 14.15 -17.89 18.20
N GLN A 104 13.63 -18.71 17.28
CA GLN A 104 14.39 -19.68 16.49
C GLN A 104 14.84 -19.07 15.17
N PHE A 105 13.96 -18.32 14.52
CA PHE A 105 14.18 -17.74 13.20
C PHE A 105 13.50 -16.38 13.13
N ALA A 106 14.11 -15.44 12.40
CA ALA A 106 13.51 -14.13 12.18
C ALA A 106 13.84 -13.56 10.80
N LEU A 107 12.83 -12.97 10.17
CA LEU A 107 12.95 -12.12 8.99
C LEU A 107 12.39 -10.73 9.30
N TRP A 108 13.02 -9.70 8.76
CA TRP A 108 12.48 -8.35 8.73
C TRP A 108 12.33 -7.94 7.27
N GLN A 109 11.10 -7.65 6.84
CA GLN A 109 10.80 -7.25 5.46
C GLN A 109 11.33 -8.28 4.43
N GLY A 110 11.23 -9.57 4.76
CA GLY A 110 11.71 -10.68 3.94
C GLY A 110 13.22 -10.97 4.06
N GLU A 111 14.00 -10.14 4.73
CA GLU A 111 15.45 -10.34 4.90
C GLU A 111 15.79 -11.01 6.23
N ARG A 112 16.72 -11.95 6.20
CA ARG A 112 17.13 -12.68 7.42
C ARG A 112 17.90 -11.77 8.37
N ILE A 113 17.43 -11.71 9.62
CA ILE A 113 18.07 -10.96 10.69
C ILE A 113 18.46 -11.86 11.86
N SER A 114 19.31 -11.37 12.75
CA SER A 114 19.64 -12.13 13.96
C SER A 114 18.49 -12.08 14.98
N ASN A 115 18.30 -13.18 15.70
CA ASN A 115 17.21 -13.33 16.69
C ASN A 115 17.28 -12.25 17.80
N ALA A 116 18.48 -11.81 18.17
CA ALA A 116 18.67 -10.71 19.12
C ALA A 116 18.16 -9.36 18.59
N GLN A 117 18.30 -9.10 17.28
CA GLN A 117 17.76 -7.88 16.67
C GLN A 117 16.24 -7.97 16.53
N ALA A 118 15.70 -9.13 16.18
CA ALA A 118 14.25 -9.35 16.18
C ALA A 118 13.64 -9.10 17.56
N SER A 119 14.28 -9.61 18.62
CA SER A 119 13.86 -9.34 20.00
C SER A 119 13.86 -7.84 20.33
N LYS A 120 14.86 -7.08 19.85
CA LYS A 120 14.92 -5.63 20.05
C LYS A 120 13.84 -4.89 19.26
N ILE A 121 13.48 -5.36 18.07
CA ILE A 121 12.35 -4.80 17.30
C ILE A 121 11.06 -5.04 18.08
N LEU A 122 10.80 -6.26 18.55
CA LEU A 122 9.62 -6.59 19.36
C LEU A 122 9.51 -5.73 20.62
N SER A 123 10.62 -5.46 21.33
CA SER A 123 10.62 -4.63 22.53
C SER A 123 10.76 -3.12 22.26
N SER A 124 10.83 -2.70 20.99
CA SER A 124 10.88 -1.29 20.60
C SER A 124 9.50 -0.63 20.62
N ILE A 125 8.43 -1.42 20.55
CA ILE A 125 7.04 -1.00 20.66
C ILE A 125 6.37 -1.78 21.79
N ASP A 126 5.79 -1.07 22.76
CA ASP A 126 5.02 -1.68 23.86
C ASP A 126 3.61 -2.02 23.40
N LYS A 127 2.90 -1.04 22.81
CA LYS A 127 1.49 -1.17 22.42
C LYS A 127 1.15 -0.32 21.22
N ILE A 128 0.18 -0.80 20.43
CA ILE A 128 -0.40 -0.08 19.31
C ILE A 128 -1.91 -0.15 19.41
N TRP A 129 -2.57 0.98 19.24
CA TRP A 129 -4.03 1.02 19.22
C TRP A 129 -4.56 2.09 18.27
N PHE A 130 -5.66 1.78 17.61
CA PHE A 130 -6.53 2.76 16.99
C PHE A 130 -7.45 3.35 18.07
N ASP A 131 -7.65 4.67 18.06
CA ASP A 131 -8.57 5.37 18.97
C ASP A 131 -9.77 5.88 18.17
N ALA A 132 -10.96 5.32 18.43
CA ALA A 132 -12.15 5.59 17.65
C ALA A 132 -12.65 7.04 17.78
N ALA A 133 -12.34 7.72 18.89
CA ALA A 133 -12.74 9.11 19.09
C ALA A 133 -11.90 10.08 18.24
N THR A 134 -10.63 9.75 17.99
CA THR A 134 -9.72 10.61 17.22
C THR A 134 -9.55 10.17 15.77
N GLY A 135 -9.88 8.92 15.45
CA GLY A 135 -9.65 8.32 14.14
C GLY A 135 -8.16 8.08 13.83
N LYS A 136 -7.30 8.04 14.86
CA LYS A 136 -5.84 7.93 14.69
C LYS A 136 -5.31 6.64 15.30
N ILE A 137 -4.21 6.15 14.71
CA ILE A 137 -3.41 5.07 15.27
C ILE A 137 -2.34 5.70 16.16
N HIS A 138 -2.22 5.16 17.36
CA HIS A 138 -1.24 5.55 18.36
C HIS A 138 -0.31 4.39 18.66
N CYS A 139 0.93 4.72 19.00
CA CYS A 139 1.88 3.78 19.54
C CYS A 139 2.40 4.25 20.89
N ARG A 140 2.82 3.30 21.71
CA ARG A 140 3.68 3.53 22.86
C ARG A 140 5.00 2.85 22.59
N TYR A 141 6.08 3.63 22.52
CA TYR A 141 7.41 3.07 22.38
C TYR A 141 7.81 2.27 23.61
N GLY A 142 8.49 1.16 23.37
CA GLY A 142 9.12 0.34 24.39
C GLY A 142 10.53 0.84 24.72
N TRP A 143 11.33 -0.05 25.28
CA TRP A 143 12.63 0.30 25.89
C TRP A 143 13.82 0.06 24.96
N SER A 144 13.68 -0.78 23.94
CA SER A 144 14.79 -1.17 23.08
C SER A 144 14.80 -0.43 21.75
N GLU A 145 15.91 -0.56 21.04
CA GLU A 145 16.07 -0.14 19.67
C GLU A 145 16.97 -1.14 18.95
N SER A 146 16.58 -1.52 17.74
CA SER A 146 17.33 -2.44 16.90
C SER A 146 18.27 -1.65 15.99
N ARG A 147 19.40 -2.24 15.64
CA ARG A 147 20.29 -1.65 14.60
C ARG A 147 19.81 -1.98 13.18
N VAL A 148 18.84 -2.88 13.05
CA VAL A 148 18.24 -3.26 11.75
C VAL A 148 17.17 -2.25 11.35
N ALA A 149 16.37 -1.81 12.32
CA ALA A 149 15.32 -0.83 12.14
C ALA A 149 15.19 0.01 13.41
N SER A 150 15.28 1.32 13.24
CA SER A 150 14.98 2.31 14.27
C SER A 150 13.49 2.27 14.65
N ARG A 151 13.14 2.89 15.78
CA ARG A 151 11.74 2.96 16.23
C ARG A 151 10.81 3.61 15.20
N ASP A 152 11.31 4.61 14.49
CA ASP A 152 10.53 5.34 13.49
C ASP A 152 10.35 4.51 12.22
N GLU A 153 11.37 3.74 11.80
CA GLU A 153 11.23 2.80 10.69
C GLU A 153 10.24 1.69 11.01
N VAL A 154 10.27 1.16 12.23
CA VAL A 154 9.29 0.16 12.69
C VAL A 154 7.88 0.76 12.68
N TRP A 155 7.70 1.98 13.19
CA TRP A 155 6.41 2.67 13.16
C TRP A 155 5.89 2.94 11.74
N ASN A 156 6.78 3.36 10.83
CA ASN A 156 6.43 3.56 9.43
C ASN A 156 6.04 2.24 8.75
N ALA A 157 6.75 1.15 9.04
CA ALA A 157 6.41 -0.19 8.54
C ALA A 157 5.03 -0.63 9.05
N ILE A 158 4.73 -0.44 10.33
CA ILE A 158 3.42 -0.76 10.91
C ILE A 158 2.31 0.03 10.21
N THR A 159 2.46 1.36 10.12
CA THR A 159 1.41 2.20 9.52
C THR A 159 1.20 1.89 8.04
N SER A 160 2.26 1.53 7.32
CA SER A 160 2.18 1.03 5.95
C SER A 160 1.46 -0.32 5.89
N GLY A 161 1.82 -1.27 6.75
CA GLY A 161 1.18 -2.58 6.83
C GLY A 161 -0.31 -2.51 7.13
N VAL A 162 -0.71 -1.66 8.08
CA VAL A 162 -2.12 -1.41 8.40
C VAL A 162 -2.87 -0.85 7.18
N ARG A 163 -2.27 0.09 6.44
CA ARG A 163 -2.88 0.62 5.21
C ARG A 163 -3.09 -0.48 4.17
N THR A 164 -2.06 -1.29 3.93
CA THR A 164 -2.13 -2.41 2.98
C THR A 164 -3.18 -3.43 3.39
N ALA A 165 -3.25 -3.78 4.68
CA ALA A 165 -4.23 -4.73 5.19
C ALA A 165 -5.66 -4.23 5.01
N ILE A 166 -5.92 -2.94 5.24
CA ILE A 166 -7.26 -2.35 5.05
C ILE A 166 -7.61 -2.23 3.56
N ASP A 167 -6.65 -1.89 2.68
CA ASP A 167 -6.89 -1.80 1.23
C ASP A 167 -7.19 -3.17 0.60
N ALA A 168 -6.82 -4.27 1.29
CA ALA A 168 -7.09 -5.64 0.88
C ALA A 168 -8.47 -6.18 1.34
N LEU A 169 -9.23 -5.43 2.14
CA LEU A 169 -10.61 -5.77 2.56
C LEU A 169 -11.64 -5.47 1.46
#